data_AF-A2D7G7-F1
#
_entry.id   AF-A2D7G7-F1
#
_cell.length_a   1.000
_cell.length_b   1.000
_cell.length_c   1.000
_cell.angle_alpha   90.00
_cell.angle_beta   90.00
_cell.angle_gamma   90.00
#
_symmetry.space_group_name_H-M   'P 1'
#
loop_
_entity.id
_entity.type
_entity.pdbx_description
1 polymer ?
#
loop_
_entity_poly.entity_id
_entity_poly.type
_entity_poly.pdbx_seq_one_letter_code
_entity_poly.pdbx_strand_id
1 'polypeptide(L)'
;MIQYEIAKSIENVINTMQNPSSELISFEDTSKNISAKISLKSSAMMSLELNMKQKDKEISITTDDFPIHIYHNSIARLIPIFHQLTYLEKHPEFCNPDLLMGFAATVANIILMLGENSLIKSENFISDLIPQNLRNYLIIACSPIGDFFLLTIHTVKLVGDAQSVDGVTHWRQYAPDTKFSHLKKEYSVIDSCLMKSKFKPQVNIIAQLRSIQMQLTSAATMISIDDEEEES
;
A
#
# COMPACT_ATOMS: atom_id res chain seq x y z
N MET A 1 29.32 -0.59 -11.90
CA MET A 1 28.37 -0.30 -13.01
C MET A 1 26.98 -0.86 -12.73
N ILE A 2 26.88 -2.12 -12.26
CA ILE A 2 25.59 -2.74 -11.87
C ILE A 2 24.91 -2.01 -10.69
N GLN A 3 25.67 -1.59 -9.66
CA GLN A 3 25.14 -0.89 -8.48
C GLN A 3 24.44 0.42 -8.86
N TYR A 4 24.99 1.16 -9.82
CA TYR A 4 24.42 2.40 -10.34
C TYR A 4 23.09 2.16 -11.06
N GLU A 5 23.02 1.15 -11.93
CA GLU A 5 21.78 0.81 -12.64
C GLU A 5 20.67 0.34 -11.67
N ILE A 6 21.05 -0.41 -10.63
CA ILE A 6 20.12 -0.79 -9.56
C ILE A 6 19.66 0.45 -8.78
N ALA A 7 20.58 1.36 -8.39
CA ALA A 7 20.25 2.58 -7.67
C ALA A 7 19.26 3.46 -8.46
N LYS A 8 19.53 3.66 -9.76
CA LYS A 8 18.65 4.39 -10.68
C LYS A 8 17.27 3.75 -10.81
N SER A 9 17.21 2.42 -10.84
CA SER A 9 15.94 1.69 -10.86
C SER A 9 15.15 1.89 -9.56
N ILE A 10 15.82 1.88 -8.41
CA ILE A 10 15.20 2.18 -7.11
C ILE A 10 14.69 3.62 -7.08
N GLU A 11 15.48 4.59 -7.54
CA GLU A 11 15.07 6.00 -7.64
C GLU A 11 13.81 6.15 -8.50
N ASN A 12 13.75 5.48 -9.65
CA ASN A 12 12.57 5.50 -10.51
C ASN A 12 11.32 4.95 -9.80
N VAL A 13 11.47 3.86 -9.05
CA VAL A 13 10.38 3.28 -8.25
C VAL A 13 9.94 4.25 -7.14
N ILE A 14 10.88 4.87 -6.42
CA ILE A 14 10.58 5.90 -5.41
C ILE A 14 9.80 7.05 -6.04
N ASN A 15 10.27 7.58 -7.17
CA ASN A 15 9.62 8.69 -7.87
C ASN A 15 8.22 8.33 -8.35
N THR A 16 8.01 7.09 -8.82
CA THR A 16 6.68 6.60 -9.23
C THR A 16 5.73 6.49 -8.05
N MET A 17 6.20 6.04 -6.88
CA MET A 17 5.39 5.98 -5.66
C MET A 17 5.12 7.36 -5.05
N GLN A 18 6.07 8.29 -5.12
CA GLN A 18 5.90 9.67 -4.67
C GLN A 18 4.95 10.46 -5.56
N ASN A 19 4.96 10.17 -6.86
CA ASN A 19 4.13 10.87 -7.84
C ASN A 19 3.30 9.84 -8.59
N PRO A 20 2.39 9.13 -7.90
CA PRO A 20 1.50 8.20 -8.56
C PRO A 20 0.68 9.00 -9.57
N SER A 21 0.49 8.43 -10.77
CA SER A 21 -0.20 9.08 -11.89
C SER A 21 -1.42 9.86 -11.41
N SER A 22 -1.64 11.07 -11.93
CA SER A 22 -2.81 11.92 -11.62
C SER A 22 -4.13 11.36 -12.16
N GLU A 23 -4.19 10.05 -12.39
CA GLU A 23 -5.38 9.33 -12.80
C GLU A 23 -6.43 9.38 -11.69
N LEU A 24 -7.62 9.85 -12.05
CA LEU A 24 -8.80 9.75 -11.21
C LEU A 24 -9.28 8.30 -11.23
N ILE A 25 -9.28 7.64 -10.08
CA ILE A 25 -9.81 6.29 -9.95
C ILE A 25 -11.28 6.41 -9.55
N SER A 26 -12.17 5.95 -10.43
CA SER A 26 -13.62 5.99 -10.18
C SER A 26 -14.15 4.59 -9.86
N PHE A 27 -15.06 4.55 -8.89
CA PHE A 27 -15.79 3.36 -8.48
C PHE A 27 -17.28 3.64 -8.53
N GLU A 28 -18.05 2.67 -9.01
CA GLU A 28 -19.51 2.75 -9.06
C GLU A 28 -20.11 1.37 -8.73
N ASP A 29 -21.05 1.36 -7.77
CA ASP A 29 -21.90 0.22 -7.47
C ASP A 29 -23.35 0.68 -7.53
N THR A 30 -23.96 0.48 -8.70
CA THR A 30 -25.35 0.89 -8.98
C THR A 30 -26.36 0.13 -8.12
N SER A 31 -26.05 -1.09 -7.71
CA SER A 31 -26.94 -1.90 -6.85
C SER A 31 -27.07 -1.30 -5.45
N LYS A 32 -26.03 -0.59 -4.99
CA LYS A 32 -25.97 0.07 -3.68
C LYS A 32 -26.05 1.59 -3.76
N ASN A 33 -26.22 2.15 -4.96
CA ASN A 33 -26.18 3.59 -5.22
C ASN A 33 -24.92 4.25 -4.64
N ILE A 34 -23.75 3.64 -4.86
CA ILE A 34 -22.46 4.15 -4.40
C ILE A 34 -21.68 4.65 -5.62
N SER A 35 -21.14 5.86 -5.51
CA SER A 35 -20.16 6.42 -6.44
C SER A 35 -19.01 7.00 -5.63
N ALA A 36 -17.78 6.62 -5.96
CA ALA A 36 -16.60 7.14 -5.30
C ALA A 36 -15.51 7.51 -6.31
N LYS A 37 -14.74 8.54 -5.98
CA LYS A 37 -13.59 9.00 -6.76
C LYS A 37 -12.39 9.16 -5.84
N ILE A 38 -11.27 8.59 -6.25
CA ILE A 38 -9.98 8.77 -5.60
C ILE A 38 -9.10 9.60 -6.52
N SER A 39 -8.60 10.71 -5.98
CA SER A 39 -7.64 11.57 -6.67
C SER A 39 -6.27 11.33 -6.08
N LEU A 40 -5.35 10.82 -6.90
CA LEU A 40 -3.95 10.62 -6.51
C LEU A 40 -3.15 11.91 -6.73
N LYS A 41 -2.23 12.19 -5.81
CA LYS A 41 -1.49 13.46 -5.73
C LYS A 41 0.00 13.21 -5.47
N SER A 42 0.80 14.24 -5.72
CA SER A 42 2.23 14.25 -5.41
C SER A 42 2.49 14.01 -3.93
N SER A 43 3.71 13.59 -3.61
CA SER A 43 4.14 13.17 -2.27
C SER A 43 3.38 11.96 -1.72
N ALA A 44 2.93 11.06 -2.60
CA ALA A 44 2.16 9.86 -2.25
C ALA A 44 0.89 10.17 -1.44
N MET A 45 0.19 11.24 -1.81
CA MET A 45 -1.05 11.67 -1.16
C MET A 45 -2.27 11.29 -2.01
N MET A 46 -3.44 11.21 -1.39
CA MET A 46 -4.71 11.04 -2.08
C MET A 46 -5.86 11.73 -1.36
N SER A 47 -6.96 11.94 -2.07
CA SER A 47 -8.24 12.36 -1.51
C SER A 47 -9.38 11.47 -2.02
N LEU A 48 -10.41 11.33 -1.21
CA LEU A 48 -11.63 10.59 -1.51
C LEU A 48 -12.83 11.54 -1.59
N GLU A 49 -13.59 11.41 -2.68
CA GLU A 49 -14.98 11.85 -2.79
C GLU A 49 -15.88 10.61 -2.81
N LEU A 50 -16.85 10.53 -1.91
CA LEU A 50 -17.83 9.44 -1.82
C LEU A 50 -19.23 10.03 -1.82
N ASN A 51 -20.08 9.53 -2.71
CA ASN A 51 -21.50 9.76 -2.70
C ASN A 51 -22.20 8.41 -2.59
N MET A 52 -23.09 8.25 -1.61
CA MET A 52 -23.90 7.06 -1.48
C MET A 52 -25.31 7.37 -1.02
N LYS A 53 -26.28 6.62 -1.54
CA LYS A 53 -27.67 6.68 -1.09
C LYS A 53 -28.06 5.37 -0.42
N GLN A 54 -28.30 5.42 0.88
CA GLN A 54 -28.68 4.25 1.66
C GLN A 54 -30.03 4.49 2.34
N LYS A 55 -31.05 3.75 1.90
CA LYS A 55 -32.46 3.99 2.25
C LYS A 55 -32.84 5.45 1.94
N ASP A 56 -33.10 6.25 2.97
CA ASP A 56 -33.50 7.67 2.88
C ASP A 56 -32.38 8.65 3.22
N LYS A 57 -31.15 8.16 3.45
CA LYS A 57 -29.99 9.01 3.74
C LYS A 57 -29.10 9.12 2.52
N GLU A 58 -28.92 10.34 2.07
CA GLU A 58 -27.87 10.71 1.14
C GLU A 58 -26.62 11.10 1.94
N ILE A 59 -25.50 10.45 1.61
CA ILE A 59 -24.23 10.67 2.27
C ILE A 59 -23.25 11.13 1.21
N SER A 60 -22.72 12.34 1.40
CA SER A 60 -21.65 12.89 0.60
C SER A 60 -20.47 13.20 1.52
N ILE A 61 -19.30 12.65 1.19
CA ILE A 61 -18.05 12.81 1.94
C ILE A 61 -16.99 13.27 0.97
N THR A 62 -16.32 14.37 1.30
CA THR A 62 -15.06 14.77 0.68
C THR A 62 -14.03 14.86 1.79
N THR A 63 -12.87 14.28 1.55
CA THR A 63 -11.75 14.30 2.50
C THR A 63 -10.69 15.28 2.05
N ASP A 64 -9.99 15.88 3.01
CA ASP A 64 -8.71 16.54 2.77
C ASP A 64 -7.66 15.52 2.32
N ASP A 65 -6.49 15.98 1.88
CA ASP A 65 -5.41 15.10 1.43
C ASP A 65 -4.84 14.26 2.57
N PHE A 66 -4.70 12.97 2.32
CA PHE A 66 -4.14 12.01 3.26
C PHE A 66 -3.13 11.07 2.59
N PRO A 67 -2.17 10.54 3.35
CA PRO A 67 -1.09 9.73 2.78
C PRO A 67 -1.55 8.36 2.31
N ILE A 68 -0.92 7.88 1.25
CA ILE A 68 -0.96 6.48 0.83
C ILE A 68 0.08 5.74 1.68
N HIS A 69 -0.31 5.26 2.88
CA HIS A 69 0.64 4.73 3.86
C HIS A 69 1.55 3.64 3.32
N ILE A 70 1.03 2.78 2.44
CA ILE A 70 1.82 1.71 1.84
C ILE A 70 2.99 2.24 1.00
N TYR A 71 2.81 3.36 0.30
CA TYR A 71 3.87 4.01 -0.46
C TYR A 71 4.86 4.72 0.45
N HIS A 72 4.40 5.47 1.45
CA HIS A 72 5.30 6.08 2.43
C HIS A 72 6.18 5.05 3.13
N ASN A 73 5.59 3.94 3.59
CA ASN A 73 6.32 2.85 4.24
C ASN A 73 7.33 2.18 3.31
N SER A 74 6.99 2.03 2.03
CA SER A 74 7.89 1.43 1.02
C SER A 74 9.05 2.37 0.69
N ILE A 75 8.76 3.65 0.46
CA ILE A 75 9.76 4.70 0.19
C ILE A 75 10.76 4.81 1.35
N ALA A 76 10.27 4.84 2.59
CA ALA A 76 11.13 4.93 3.78
C ALA A 76 12.14 3.77 3.89
N ARG A 77 11.83 2.61 3.31
CA ARG A 77 12.73 1.45 3.27
C ARG A 77 13.63 1.40 2.04
N LEU A 78 13.22 2.01 0.92
CA LEU A 78 14.03 2.07 -0.30
C LEU A 78 15.08 3.19 -0.26
N ILE A 79 14.79 4.33 0.37
CA ILE A 79 15.72 5.46 0.45
C ILE A 79 17.09 5.06 1.02
N PRO A 80 17.18 4.32 2.14
CA PRO A 80 18.47 3.87 2.66
C PRO A 80 19.24 2.99 1.68
N ILE A 81 18.55 2.10 0.97
CA ILE A 81 19.17 1.21 -0.04
C ILE A 81 19.70 2.04 -1.21
N PHE A 82 18.91 3.00 -1.71
CA PHE A 82 19.33 3.90 -2.77
C PHE A 82 20.61 4.65 -2.39
N HIS A 83 20.62 5.33 -1.23
CA HIS A 83 21.80 6.06 -0.77
C HIS A 83 23.02 5.15 -0.60
N GLN A 84 22.83 3.95 -0.06
CA GLN A 84 23.92 3.01 0.14
C GLN A 84 24.48 2.49 -1.19
N LEU A 85 23.63 2.18 -2.18
CA LEU A 85 24.10 1.77 -3.52
C LEU A 85 24.83 2.90 -4.25
N THR A 86 24.36 4.14 -4.14
CA THR A 86 25.07 5.32 -4.69
C THR A 86 26.41 5.56 -4.00
N TYR A 87 26.51 5.27 -2.71
CA TYR A 87 27.79 5.30 -1.99
C TYR A 87 28.73 4.19 -2.49
N LEU A 88 28.25 2.95 -2.58
CA LEU A 88 29.03 1.79 -3.04
C LEU A 88 29.51 1.92 -4.48
N GLU A 89 28.81 2.68 -5.33
CA GLU A 89 29.30 3.00 -6.67
C GLU A 89 30.63 3.75 -6.63
N LYS A 90 30.79 4.68 -5.68
CA LYS A 90 32.01 5.47 -5.50
C LYS A 90 33.08 4.75 -4.68
N HIS A 91 32.65 3.76 -3.90
CA HIS A 91 33.48 3.00 -2.98
C HIS A 91 33.20 1.49 -3.09
N PRO A 92 33.54 0.87 -4.24
CA PRO A 92 33.21 -0.53 -4.52
C PRO A 92 33.85 -1.52 -3.53
N GLU A 93 34.95 -1.14 -2.88
CA GLU A 93 35.66 -1.93 -1.87
C GLU A 93 34.82 -2.29 -0.63
N PHE A 94 33.75 -1.53 -0.36
CA PHE A 94 32.82 -1.84 0.74
C PHE A 94 31.63 -2.70 0.31
N CYS A 95 31.54 -3.03 -0.99
CA CYS A 95 30.48 -3.86 -1.51
C CYS A 95 30.78 -5.33 -1.17
N ASN A 96 29.86 -5.98 -0.48
CA ASN A 96 29.97 -7.40 -0.13
C ASN A 96 28.64 -8.13 -0.36
N PRO A 97 28.66 -9.46 -0.52
CA PRO A 97 27.47 -10.25 -0.83
C PRO A 97 26.35 -10.13 0.21
N ASP A 98 26.68 -10.18 1.50
CA ASP A 98 25.69 -10.13 2.60
C ASP A 98 24.90 -8.82 2.59
N LEU A 99 25.58 -7.70 2.34
CA LEU A 99 24.93 -6.40 2.23
C LEU A 99 23.92 -6.36 1.07
N LEU A 100 24.31 -6.84 -0.11
CA LEU A 100 23.43 -6.89 -1.28
C LEU A 100 22.24 -7.86 -1.08
N MET A 101 22.47 -8.99 -0.42
CA MET A 101 21.41 -9.92 -0.02
C MET A 101 20.45 -9.28 1.00
N GLY A 102 20.96 -8.48 1.94
CA GLY A 102 20.15 -7.69 2.87
C GLY A 102 19.24 -6.68 2.15
N PHE A 103 19.74 -6.03 1.10
CA PHE A 103 18.91 -5.17 0.24
C PHE A 103 17.86 -5.98 -0.52
N ALA A 104 18.23 -7.12 -1.11
CA ALA A 104 17.30 -7.99 -1.83
C ALA A 104 16.16 -8.47 -0.93
N ALA A 105 16.47 -8.86 0.33
CA ALA A 105 15.47 -9.25 1.32
C ALA A 105 14.54 -8.09 1.70
N THR A 106 15.08 -6.88 1.84
CA THR A 106 14.27 -5.68 2.12
C THR A 106 13.31 -5.37 0.96
N VAL A 107 13.80 -5.45 -0.29
CA VAL A 107 12.97 -5.28 -1.49
C VAL A 107 11.89 -6.37 -1.58
N ALA A 108 12.23 -7.63 -1.27
CA ALA A 108 11.26 -8.73 -1.22
C ALA A 108 10.13 -8.46 -0.19
N ASN A 109 10.47 -7.95 0.99
CA ASN A 109 9.48 -7.57 2.00
C ASN A 109 8.56 -6.43 1.52
N ILE A 110 9.09 -5.48 0.75
CA ILE A 110 8.28 -4.41 0.14
C ILE A 110 7.33 -4.99 -0.92
N ILE A 111 7.80 -5.91 -1.77
CA ILE A 111 6.97 -6.61 -2.76
C ILE A 111 5.82 -7.34 -2.06
N LEU A 112 6.10 -8.05 -0.96
CA LEU A 112 5.06 -8.72 -0.17
C LEU A 112 4.04 -7.74 0.39
N MET A 113 4.50 -6.58 0.88
CA MET A 113 3.63 -5.53 1.38
C MET A 113 2.70 -4.97 0.32
N LEU A 114 3.25 -4.66 -0.85
CA LEU A 114 2.52 -4.10 -2.00
C LEU A 114 1.60 -5.12 -2.68
N GLY A 115 1.83 -6.42 -2.45
CA GLY A 115 1.04 -7.52 -2.99
C GLY A 115 -0.20 -7.88 -2.16
N GLU A 116 -0.99 -8.81 -2.68
CA GLU A 116 -2.25 -9.26 -2.06
C GLU A 116 -2.05 -10.02 -0.73
N ASN A 117 -0.83 -10.45 -0.40
CA ASN A 117 -0.54 -11.27 0.79
C ASN A 117 -0.38 -10.45 2.09
N SER A 118 -0.39 -9.12 2.04
CA SER A 118 -0.11 -8.23 3.18
C SER A 118 -1.33 -7.45 3.69
N LEU A 119 -2.55 -8.00 3.52
CA LEU A 119 -3.81 -7.33 3.87
C LEU A 119 -3.91 -6.85 5.33
N ILE A 120 -3.09 -7.33 6.25
CA ILE A 120 -3.19 -7.03 7.70
C ILE A 120 -2.46 -5.73 8.10
N LYS A 121 -1.50 -5.20 7.33
CA LYS A 121 -0.58 -4.12 7.79
C LYS A 121 -0.52 -2.85 6.94
N SER A 122 -1.35 -2.72 5.92
CA SER A 122 -1.28 -1.62 4.92
C SER A 122 -2.56 -0.82 4.77
N GLU A 123 -3.51 -0.97 5.70
CA GLU A 123 -4.83 -0.34 5.63
C GLU A 123 -4.78 1.16 5.95
N ASN A 124 -5.14 1.99 4.97
CA ASN A 124 -5.49 3.38 5.23
C ASN A 124 -6.95 3.41 5.69
N PHE A 125 -7.17 3.48 7.00
CA PHE A 125 -8.49 3.76 7.52
C PHE A 125 -8.81 5.22 7.32
N ILE A 126 -9.77 5.50 6.44
CA ILE A 126 -10.24 6.85 6.17
C ILE A 126 -11.32 7.24 7.18
N SER A 127 -11.77 6.29 8.00
CA SER A 127 -12.74 6.50 9.10
C SER A 127 -12.31 7.61 10.08
N ASP A 128 -11.01 7.89 10.22
CA ASP A 128 -10.53 9.00 11.05
C ASP A 128 -10.60 10.37 10.34
N LEU A 129 -10.84 10.37 9.03
CA LEU A 129 -10.94 11.56 8.19
C LEU A 129 -12.40 11.89 7.85
N ILE A 130 -13.34 10.99 8.12
CA ILE A 130 -14.77 11.27 7.90
C ILE A 130 -15.37 12.07 9.07
N PRO A 131 -16.45 12.85 8.81
CA PRO A 131 -17.18 13.60 9.84
C PRO A 131 -17.58 12.73 11.03
N GLN A 132 -17.47 13.28 12.26
CA GLN A 132 -17.69 12.52 13.50
C GLN A 132 -19.07 11.85 13.57
N ASN A 133 -20.10 12.47 13.00
CA ASN A 133 -21.46 11.93 12.93
C ASN A 133 -21.56 10.67 12.04
N LEU A 134 -20.58 10.42 11.16
CA LEU A 134 -20.54 9.28 10.26
C LEU A 134 -19.58 8.17 10.73
N ARG A 135 -18.66 8.44 11.67
CA ARG A 135 -17.66 7.46 12.16
C ARG A 135 -18.27 6.22 12.82
N ASN A 136 -19.45 6.36 13.42
CA ASN A 136 -20.18 5.23 13.99
C ASN A 136 -21.11 4.52 12.98
N TYR A 137 -21.12 4.97 11.72
CA TYR A 137 -22.00 4.49 10.67
C TYR A 137 -21.24 3.91 9.47
N LEU A 138 -20.05 4.44 9.17
CA LEU A 138 -19.23 4.02 8.05
C LEU A 138 -17.81 3.73 8.49
N ILE A 139 -17.27 2.63 7.97
CA ILE A 139 -15.85 2.32 8.01
C ILE A 139 -15.38 2.15 6.58
N ILE A 140 -14.40 2.98 6.20
CA ILE A 140 -13.93 3.09 4.81
C ILE A 140 -12.43 2.85 4.79
N ALA A 141 -11.99 2.00 3.87
CA ALA A 141 -10.57 1.76 3.59
C ALA A 141 -10.32 1.82 2.08
N CYS A 142 -9.23 2.48 1.66
CA CYS A 142 -8.80 2.42 0.27
C CYS A 142 -7.27 2.50 0.12
N SER A 143 -6.72 1.74 -0.84
CA SER A 143 -5.28 1.61 -1.04
C SER A 143 -4.97 0.84 -2.33
N PRO A 144 -3.80 1.07 -2.97
CA PRO A 144 -3.29 0.19 -4.01
C PRO A 144 -2.76 -1.13 -3.40
N ILE A 145 -3.25 -2.27 -3.89
CA ILE A 145 -2.90 -3.62 -3.44
C ILE A 145 -2.86 -4.58 -4.62
N GLY A 146 -1.74 -5.29 -4.76
CA GLY A 146 -1.53 -6.22 -5.88
C GLY A 146 -1.68 -5.50 -7.22
N ASP A 147 -2.59 -5.97 -8.06
CA ASP A 147 -2.84 -5.37 -9.37
C ASP A 147 -3.96 -4.32 -9.37
N PHE A 148 -4.52 -4.02 -8.20
CA PHE A 148 -5.75 -3.25 -8.06
C PHE A 148 -5.59 -2.04 -7.13
N PHE A 149 -6.49 -1.09 -7.30
CA PHE A 149 -6.88 -0.16 -6.26
C PHE A 149 -8.17 -0.67 -5.64
N LEU A 150 -8.16 -0.86 -4.33
CA LEU A 150 -9.30 -1.37 -3.58
C LEU A 150 -9.98 -0.24 -2.82
N LEU A 151 -11.31 -0.27 -2.81
CA LEU A 151 -12.14 0.57 -1.95
C LEU A 151 -13.14 -0.35 -1.24
N THR A 152 -13.05 -0.39 0.08
CA THR A 152 -14.02 -1.09 0.92
C THR A 152 -14.83 -0.08 1.72
N ILE A 153 -16.15 -0.27 1.74
CA ILE A 153 -17.08 0.53 2.53
C ILE A 153 -17.93 -0.44 3.35
N HIS A 154 -17.89 -0.29 4.67
CA HIS A 154 -18.73 -1.02 5.60
C HIS A 154 -19.73 -0.06 6.24
N THR A 155 -21.01 -0.32 6.04
CA THR A 155 -22.05 0.29 6.87
C THR A 155 -22.15 -0.50 8.15
N VAL A 156 -22.04 0.18 9.29
CA VAL A 156 -21.96 -0.46 10.61
C VAL A 156 -22.94 0.15 11.60
N LYS A 157 -23.26 -0.62 12.64
CA LYS A 157 -23.86 -0.15 13.89
C LYS A 157 -22.86 -0.30 15.02
N LEU A 158 -22.73 0.72 15.86
CA LEU A 158 -21.97 0.63 17.11
C LEU A 158 -22.69 -0.34 18.07
N VAL A 159 -21.96 -1.35 18.55
CA VAL A 159 -22.48 -2.33 19.51
C VAL A 159 -22.07 -1.96 20.93
N GLY A 160 -20.85 -1.43 21.10
CA GLY A 160 -20.32 -1.03 22.40
C GLY A 160 -18.81 -0.82 22.35
N ASP A 161 -18.17 -0.90 23.51
CA ASP A 161 -16.71 -0.87 23.62
C ASP A 161 -16.12 -2.24 23.30
N ALA A 162 -14.98 -2.26 22.62
CA ALA A 162 -14.30 -3.49 22.25
C ALA A 162 -13.54 -4.09 23.45
N GLN A 163 -13.69 -5.39 23.68
CA GLN A 163 -12.92 -6.12 24.70
C GLN A 163 -11.51 -6.51 24.21
N SER A 164 -11.30 -6.60 22.89
CA SER A 164 -10.01 -6.82 22.24
C SER A 164 -9.85 -5.96 20.98
N VAL A 165 -8.60 -5.60 20.66
CA VAL A 165 -8.26 -5.00 19.36
C VAL A 165 -7.82 -6.14 18.44
N ASP A 166 -8.76 -6.71 17.71
CA ASP A 166 -8.44 -7.72 16.71
C ASP A 166 -7.92 -7.04 15.44
N GLY A 167 -6.81 -7.54 14.90
CA GLY A 167 -6.24 -7.09 13.63
C GLY A 167 -7.07 -7.62 12.47
N VAL A 168 -8.24 -7.02 12.24
CA VAL A 168 -9.16 -7.49 11.21
C VAL A 168 -8.75 -6.93 9.85
N THR A 169 -8.72 -7.77 8.82
CA THR A 169 -8.53 -7.31 7.43
C THR A 169 -9.84 -6.75 6.88
N HIS A 170 -9.80 -5.49 6.45
CA HIS A 170 -10.88 -4.75 5.81
C HIS A 170 -10.84 -4.82 4.28
N TRP A 171 -9.86 -5.50 3.69
CA TRP A 171 -9.83 -5.84 2.27
C TRP A 171 -10.73 -7.03 1.91
N ARG A 172 -11.94 -7.08 2.47
CA ARG A 172 -12.92 -8.14 2.19
C ARG A 172 -14.33 -7.62 2.37
N GLN A 173 -15.30 -8.34 1.83
CA GLN A 173 -16.70 -8.12 2.17
C GLN A 173 -17.06 -8.91 3.42
N TYR A 174 -17.75 -8.25 4.35
CA TYR A 174 -18.34 -8.91 5.50
C TYR A 174 -19.77 -9.34 5.23
N ALA A 175 -20.16 -10.49 5.80
CA ALA A 175 -21.55 -10.85 5.90
C ALA A 175 -22.29 -9.92 6.89
N PRO A 176 -23.59 -9.68 6.71
CA PRO A 176 -24.40 -8.97 7.69
C PRO A 176 -24.28 -9.56 9.10
N ASP A 177 -24.37 -8.71 10.10
CA ASP A 177 -24.19 -8.96 11.52
C ASP A 177 -22.80 -9.45 11.97
N THR A 178 -21.83 -9.59 11.05
CA THR A 178 -20.43 -9.84 11.43
C THR A 178 -19.95 -8.74 12.36
N LYS A 179 -19.33 -9.14 13.49
CA LYS A 179 -18.78 -8.22 14.47
C LYS A 179 -17.27 -8.06 14.29
N PHE A 180 -16.77 -6.85 14.50
CA PHE A 180 -15.35 -6.57 14.53
C PHE A 180 -15.04 -5.36 15.39
N SER A 181 -13.80 -5.30 15.87
CA SER A 181 -13.28 -4.18 16.65
C SER A 181 -12.56 -3.17 15.77
N HIS A 182 -12.82 -1.88 15.97
CA HIS A 182 -12.09 -0.78 15.30
C HIS A 182 -12.04 0.43 16.24
N LEU A 183 -10.87 1.05 16.41
CA LEU A 183 -10.66 2.20 17.30
C LEU A 183 -11.26 2.02 18.72
N LYS A 184 -11.02 0.84 19.33
CA LYS A 184 -11.52 0.45 20.67
C LYS A 184 -13.05 0.32 20.79
N LYS A 185 -13.77 0.32 19.67
CA LYS A 185 -15.22 0.12 19.61
C LYS A 185 -15.54 -1.19 18.89
N GLU A 186 -16.60 -1.87 19.34
CA GLU A 186 -17.16 -3.02 18.65
C GLU A 186 -18.26 -2.55 17.69
N TYR A 187 -18.15 -2.96 16.43
CA TYR A 187 -19.12 -2.70 15.39
C TYR A 187 -19.75 -3.99 14.91
N SER A 188 -20.99 -3.90 14.44
CA SER A 188 -21.65 -4.97 13.71
C SER A 188 -22.00 -4.47 12.31
N VAL A 189 -21.66 -5.28 11.31
CA VAL A 189 -21.86 -4.96 9.90
C VAL A 189 -23.34 -4.98 9.57
N ILE A 190 -23.85 -3.91 8.96
CA ILE A 190 -25.17 -3.88 8.33
C ILE A 190 -25.04 -4.28 6.87
N ASP A 191 -24.06 -3.68 6.18
CA ASP A 191 -23.78 -3.94 4.78
C ASP A 191 -22.30 -3.71 4.48
N SER A 192 -21.80 -4.35 3.43
CA SER A 192 -20.40 -4.26 3.02
C SER A 192 -20.29 -4.21 1.50
N CYS A 193 -19.46 -3.30 0.99
CA CYS A 193 -19.12 -3.22 -0.42
C CYS A 193 -17.59 -3.26 -0.56
N LEU A 194 -17.11 -4.02 -1.55
CA LEU A 194 -15.71 -4.06 -1.96
C LEU A 194 -15.70 -3.81 -3.45
N MET A 195 -15.06 -2.73 -3.86
CA MET A 195 -14.88 -2.36 -5.26
C MET A 195 -13.39 -2.42 -5.59
N LYS A 196 -13.09 -2.89 -6.80
CA LYS A 196 -11.73 -3.03 -7.30
C LYS A 196 -11.61 -2.42 -8.69
N SER A 197 -10.53 -1.69 -8.91
CA SER A 197 -10.18 -1.14 -10.21
C SER A 197 -8.75 -1.52 -10.54
N LYS A 198 -8.47 -1.92 -11.79
CA LYS A 198 -7.09 -2.25 -12.18
C LYS A 198 -6.22 -1.01 -12.05
N PHE A 199 -5.05 -1.14 -11.44
CA PHE A 199 -4.18 0.00 -11.17
C PHE A 199 -2.78 -0.24 -11.72
N LYS A 200 -2.58 0.18 -12.97
CA LYS A 200 -1.33 -0.05 -13.73
C LYS A 200 -0.07 0.47 -13.03
N PRO A 201 -0.06 1.65 -12.38
CA PRO A 201 1.12 2.13 -11.66
C PRO A 201 1.63 1.10 -10.63
N GLN A 202 0.74 0.48 -9.87
CA GLN A 202 1.09 -0.53 -8.87
C GLN A 202 1.72 -1.78 -9.52
N VAL A 203 1.13 -2.28 -10.60
CA VAL A 203 1.66 -3.43 -11.36
C VAL A 203 3.09 -3.15 -11.83
N ASN A 204 3.34 -1.95 -12.36
CA ASN A 204 4.66 -1.54 -12.84
C ASN A 204 5.66 -1.40 -11.70
N ILE A 205 5.25 -0.84 -10.55
CA ILE A 205 6.09 -0.75 -9.35
C ILE A 205 6.52 -2.15 -8.88
N ILE A 206 5.55 -3.08 -8.74
CA ILE A 206 5.84 -4.45 -8.29
C ILE A 206 6.76 -5.17 -9.26
N ALA A 207 6.55 -5.01 -10.57
CA ALA A 207 7.40 -5.61 -11.59
C ALA A 207 8.84 -5.09 -11.54
N GLN A 208 9.03 -3.77 -11.40
CA GLN A 208 10.35 -3.17 -11.25
C GLN A 208 11.04 -3.63 -9.96
N LEU A 209 10.32 -3.69 -8.83
CA LEU A 209 10.88 -4.19 -7.57
C LEU A 209 11.32 -5.65 -7.68
N ARG A 210 10.57 -6.51 -8.38
CA ARG A 210 10.99 -7.90 -8.65
C ARG A 210 12.28 -7.95 -9.47
N SER A 211 12.39 -7.12 -10.50
CA SER A 211 13.63 -7.01 -11.28
C SER A 211 14.81 -6.56 -10.41
N ILE A 212 14.62 -5.52 -9.59
CA ILE A 212 15.64 -5.02 -8.66
C ILE A 212 16.08 -6.12 -7.68
N GLN A 213 15.14 -6.87 -7.11
CA GLN A 213 15.42 -7.97 -6.19
C GLN A 213 16.24 -9.09 -6.85
N MET A 214 15.94 -9.43 -8.10
CA MET A 214 16.74 -10.39 -8.88
C MET A 214 18.14 -9.86 -9.18
N GLN A 215 18.27 -8.59 -9.56
CA GLN A 215 19.56 -7.96 -9.84
C GLN A 215 20.45 -7.89 -8.60
N LEU A 216 19.89 -7.54 -7.43
CA LEU A 216 20.62 -7.52 -6.16
C LEU A 216 21.12 -8.92 -5.78
N THR A 217 20.27 -9.93 -5.88
CA THR A 217 20.65 -11.33 -5.63
C THR A 217 21.76 -11.77 -6.60
N SER A 218 21.61 -11.48 -7.89
CA SER A 218 22.61 -11.85 -8.90
C SER A 218 23.96 -11.17 -8.65
N ALA A 219 23.95 -9.88 -8.29
CA ALA A 219 25.18 -9.16 -7.98
C ALA A 219 25.86 -9.71 -6.72
N ALA A 220 25.09 -10.09 -5.70
CA ALA A 220 25.63 -10.73 -4.50
C ALA A 220 26.32 -12.06 -4.84
N THR A 221 25.66 -12.91 -5.63
CA THR A 221 26.22 -14.21 -6.03
C THR A 221 27.50 -14.07 -6.86
N MET A 222 27.58 -13.07 -7.76
CA MET A 222 28.79 -12.83 -8.53
C MET A 222 29.97 -12.45 -7.64
N ILE A 223 29.77 -11.52 -6.70
CA ILE A 223 30.82 -11.11 -5.76
C ILE A 223 31.29 -12.31 -4.90
N SER A 224 30.37 -13.14 -4.42
CA SER A 224 30.74 -14.34 -3.65
C SER A 224 31.63 -15.31 -4.43
N ILE A 225 31.38 -15.49 -5.73
CA ILE A 225 32.19 -16.39 -6.57
C ILE A 225 33.58 -15.78 -6.81
N ASP A 226 33.64 -14.48 -7.11
CA ASP A 226 34.91 -13.79 -7.32
C ASP A 226 35.79 -13.86 -6.05
N ASP A 227 35.19 -13.68 -4.86
CA ASP A 227 35.88 -13.82 -3.57
C ASP A 227 36.42 -15.25 -3.34
N GLU A 228 35.65 -16.29 -3.70
CA GLU A 228 36.07 -17.70 -3.60
C GLU A 228 37.22 -18.04 -4.57
N GLU A 229 37.23 -17.45 -5.77
CA GLU A 229 38.30 -17.64 -6.77
C GLU A 229 39.60 -16.93 -6.37
N GLU A 230 39.54 -15.74 -5.75
CA GLU A 230 40.73 -15.02 -5.27
C GLU A 230 41.39 -15.68 -4.04
N GLU A 231 40.65 -16.44 -3.23
CA GLU A 231 41.18 -17.19 -2.09
C GLU A 231 41.80 -18.56 -2.45
N SER A 232 41.67 -19.00 -3.72
CA SER A 232 42.11 -20.33 -4.22
C SER A 232 43.47 -20.33 -4.95
#